data_AF-A0A101CA44-F1
#
_entry.id   AF-A0A101CA44-F1
#
_cell.length_a   1.000
_cell.length_b   1.000
_cell.length_c   1.000
_cell.angle_alpha   90.00
_cell.angle_beta   90.00
_cell.angle_gamma   90.00
#
_symmetry.space_group_name_H-M   'P 1'
#
loop_
_entity.id
_entity.type
_entity.pdbx_description
1 polymer ?
#
loop_
_entity_poly.entity_id
_entity_poly.type
_entity_poly.pdbx_seq_one_letter_code
_entity_poly.pdbx_strand_id
1 'polypeptide(L)'
;MAKKNQHQISHENLFSIVAKKDRDAYNNLYNQYCGILYGIALKSVECVEYAEEIVQLTFLKVWNGIEEFHSQNCSSLVWMVQLHIDVITDFLDIKMIDYFTDKDGFPKLKKIINEK
;
A
#
# COMPACT_ATOMS: atom_id res chain seq x y z
N MET A 1 11.63 27.21 -27.23
CA MET A 1 10.91 25.91 -27.22
C MET A 1 10.53 25.60 -25.78
N ALA A 2 9.23 25.59 -25.48
CA ALA A 2 8.72 25.48 -24.12
C ALA A 2 8.87 24.05 -23.56
N LYS A 3 9.54 23.89 -22.42
CA LYS A 3 9.50 22.65 -21.64
C LYS A 3 8.15 22.60 -20.92
N LYS A 4 7.36 21.58 -21.28
CA LYS A 4 6.02 21.28 -20.75
C LYS A 4 6.07 21.23 -19.21
N ASN A 5 5.25 22.06 -18.57
CA ASN A 5 4.99 22.02 -17.14
C ASN A 5 4.46 20.63 -16.77
N GLN A 6 5.23 19.89 -15.96
CA GLN A 6 4.75 18.72 -15.24
C GLN A 6 3.64 19.22 -14.31
N HIS A 7 2.38 18.97 -14.70
CA HIS A 7 1.24 19.31 -13.86
C HIS A 7 1.36 18.48 -12.59
N GLN A 8 1.68 19.15 -11.50
CA GLN A 8 1.63 18.62 -10.15
C GLN A 8 0.15 18.35 -9.86
N ILE A 9 -0.33 17.16 -10.25
CA ILE A 9 -1.67 16.71 -9.88
C ILE A 9 -1.66 16.63 -8.35
N SER A 10 -2.38 17.54 -7.70
CA SER A 10 -2.61 17.47 -6.25
C SER A 10 -3.09 16.07 -5.91
N HIS A 11 -2.57 15.47 -4.83
CA HIS A 11 -2.79 14.05 -4.53
C HIS A 11 -4.29 13.69 -4.41
N GLU A 12 -5.13 14.64 -4.01
CA GLU A 12 -6.59 14.51 -3.95
C GLU A 12 -7.22 14.26 -5.33
N ASN A 13 -6.65 14.84 -6.38
CA ASN A 13 -7.11 14.64 -7.76
C ASN A 13 -6.72 13.26 -8.31
N LEU A 14 -5.62 12.66 -7.84
CA LEU A 14 -5.13 11.40 -8.42
C LEU A 14 -6.10 10.24 -8.11
N PHE A 15 -6.60 10.14 -6.87
CA PHE A 15 -7.57 9.12 -6.47
C PHE A 15 -8.92 9.29 -7.19
N SER A 16 -9.37 10.53 -7.38
CA SER A 16 -10.59 10.82 -8.14
C SER A 16 -10.49 10.39 -9.62
N ILE A 17 -9.29 10.50 -10.22
CA ILE A 17 -9.06 10.05 -11.60
C ILE A 17 -8.94 8.53 -11.65
N VAL A 18 -8.27 7.89 -10.68
CA VAL A 18 -8.21 6.42 -10.57
C VAL A 18 -9.61 5.81 -10.40
N ALA A 19 -10.51 6.49 -9.66
CA ALA A 19 -11.92 6.08 -9.53
C ALA A 19 -12.68 6.05 -10.86
N LYS A 20 -12.22 6.80 -11.87
CA LYS A 20 -12.77 6.72 -13.24
C LYS A 20 -12.16 5.58 -14.07
N LYS A 21 -11.45 4.65 -13.43
CA LYS A 21 -10.74 3.51 -14.05
C LYS A 21 -9.74 3.95 -15.11
N ASP A 22 -9.10 5.10 -14.89
CA ASP A 22 -8.03 5.61 -15.73
C ASP A 22 -6.71 4.88 -15.42
N ARG A 23 -6.13 4.24 -16.45
CA ARG A 23 -4.90 3.44 -16.29
C ARG A 23 -3.66 4.29 -16.06
N ASP A 24 -3.59 5.49 -16.62
CA ASP A 24 -2.41 6.35 -16.47
C ASP A 24 -2.36 6.95 -15.07
N ALA A 25 -3.51 7.32 -14.51
CA ALA A 25 -3.62 7.74 -13.13
C ALA A 25 -3.24 6.61 -12.16
N TYR A 26 -3.65 5.38 -12.44
CA TYR A 26 -3.27 4.21 -11.65
C TYR A 26 -1.76 3.94 -11.73
N ASN A 27 -1.16 4.04 -12.91
CA ASN A 27 0.29 3.88 -13.07
C ASN A 27 1.07 4.97 -12.31
N ASN A 28 0.59 6.22 -12.31
CA ASN A 28 1.19 7.29 -11.54
C ASN A 28 1.09 7.03 -10.02
N LEU A 29 -0.07 6.54 -9.56
CA LEU A 29 -0.26 6.11 -8.17
C LEU A 29 0.73 4.99 -7.81
N TYR A 30 0.83 3.97 -8.67
CA TYR A 30 1.76 2.86 -8.48
C TYR A 30 3.21 3.35 -8.34
N ASN A 31 3.68 4.17 -9.29
CA ASN A 31 5.03 4.72 -9.27
C ASN A 31 5.32 5.56 -8.03
N GLN A 32 4.30 6.25 -7.50
CA GLN A 32 4.43 7.10 -6.33
C GLN A 32 4.55 6.30 -5.02
N TYR A 33 3.73 5.26 -4.83
CA TYR A 33 3.60 4.58 -3.55
C TYR A 33 4.33 3.23 -3.48
N CYS A 34 4.59 2.56 -4.60
CA CYS A 34 5.12 1.19 -4.62
C CYS A 34 6.37 1.01 -3.76
N GLY A 35 7.34 1.92 -3.82
CA GLY A 35 8.59 1.81 -3.05
C GLY A 35 8.39 1.89 -1.53
N ILE A 36 7.49 2.77 -1.07
CA ILE A 36 7.19 2.93 0.36
C ILE A 36 6.44 1.69 0.87
N LEU A 37 5.43 1.23 0.12
CA LEU A 37 4.64 0.06 0.48
C LEU A 37 5.51 -1.20 0.49
N TYR A 38 6.36 -1.39 -0.52
CA TYR A 38 7.30 -2.50 -0.55
C TYR A 38 8.22 -2.52 0.69
N GLY A 39 8.75 -1.36 1.08
CA GLY A 39 9.59 -1.26 2.28
C GLY A 39 8.84 -1.60 3.58
N ILE A 40 7.54 -1.29 3.67
CA ILE A 40 6.70 -1.68 4.80
C ILE A 40 6.45 -3.18 4.78
N ALA A 41 5.95 -3.72 3.67
CA ALA A 41 5.67 -5.15 3.52
C ALA A 41 6.90 -6.01 3.81
N LEU A 42 8.07 -5.66 3.24
CA LEU A 42 9.32 -6.40 3.44
C LEU A 42 9.76 -6.43 4.91
N LYS A 43 9.57 -5.34 5.65
CA LYS A 43 9.84 -5.30 7.10
C LYS A 43 8.85 -6.13 7.90
N SER A 44 7.61 -6.24 7.44
CA SER A 44 6.55 -7.00 8.11
C SER A 44 6.68 -8.50 7.90
N VAL A 45 7.07 -8.94 6.69
CA VAL A 45 7.05 -10.37 6.31
C VAL A 45 8.42 -11.00 6.14
N GLU A 46 9.50 -10.20 6.14
CA GLU A 46 10.90 -10.64 6.01
C GLU A 46 11.15 -11.59 4.81
N CYS A 47 10.32 -11.52 3.76
CA CYS A 47 10.35 -12.37 2.56
C CYS A 47 10.04 -11.52 1.33
N VAL A 48 10.91 -11.59 0.31
CA VAL A 48 10.81 -10.75 -0.90
C VAL A 48 9.56 -11.11 -1.69
N GLU A 49 9.32 -12.41 -1.88
CA GLU A 49 8.20 -12.93 -2.65
C GLU A 49 6.86 -12.51 -2.05
N TYR A 50 6.72 -12.60 -0.72
CA TYR A 50 5.52 -12.17 -0.01
C TYR A 50 5.36 -10.64 -0.04
N ALA A 51 6.44 -9.89 0.08
CA ALA A 51 6.38 -8.44 0.00
C ALA A 51 5.89 -7.97 -1.39
N GLU A 52 6.38 -8.59 -2.46
CA GLU A 52 5.92 -8.30 -3.83
C GLU A 52 4.45 -8.66 -4.02
N GLU A 53 4.01 -9.83 -3.54
CA GLU A 53 2.61 -10.28 -3.63
C GLU A 53 1.68 -9.32 -2.87
N ILE A 54 2.04 -8.92 -1.65
CA ILE A 54 1.25 -7.98 -0.83
C ILE A 54 1.12 -6.62 -1.52
N VAL A 55 2.20 -6.09 -2.11
CA VAL A 55 2.14 -4.82 -2.84
C VAL A 55 1.19 -4.93 -4.03
N GLN A 56 1.26 -6.02 -4.79
CA GLN A 56 0.34 -6.27 -5.91
C GLN A 56 -1.12 -6.36 -5.43
N LEU A 57 -1.39 -7.13 -4.37
CA LEU A 57 -2.71 -7.24 -3.75
C LEU A 57 -3.24 -5.88 -3.26
N THR A 58 -2.36 -5.05 -2.71
CA THR A 58 -2.73 -3.70 -2.25
C THR A 58 -3.22 -2.87 -3.42
N PHE A 59 -2.47 -2.82 -4.52
CA PHE A 59 -2.88 -2.05 -5.69
C PHE A 59 -4.11 -2.63 -6.40
N LEU A 60 -4.32 -3.96 -6.36
CA LEU A 60 -5.59 -4.56 -6.79
C LEU A 60 -6.76 -4.12 -5.92
N LYS A 61 -6.59 -4.08 -4.58
CA LYS A 61 -7.62 -3.61 -3.64
C LYS A 61 -7.92 -2.13 -3.86
N VAL A 62 -6.89 -1.31 -4.13
CA VAL A 62 -7.07 0.08 -4.56
C VAL A 62 -7.88 0.15 -5.85
N TRP A 63 -7.47 -0.56 -6.91
CA TRP A 63 -8.18 -0.52 -8.19
C TRP A 63 -9.66 -0.89 -8.05
N ASN A 64 -9.98 -1.85 -7.18
CA ASN A 64 -11.34 -2.32 -6.97
C ASN A 64 -12.16 -1.42 -6.02
N GLY A 65 -11.55 -0.79 -5.01
CA GLY A 65 -12.24 -0.09 -3.91
C GLY A 65 -12.00 1.43 -3.83
N ILE A 66 -11.27 2.03 -4.78
CA ILE A 66 -10.96 3.48 -4.80
C ILE A 66 -12.20 4.39 -4.76
N GLU A 67 -13.37 3.92 -5.18
CA GLU A 67 -14.63 4.68 -5.17
C GLU A 67 -15.11 5.00 -3.74
N GLU A 68 -14.68 4.22 -2.75
CA GLU A 68 -14.96 4.42 -1.32
C GLU A 68 -13.98 5.40 -0.65
N PHE A 69 -12.95 5.85 -1.36
CA PHE A 69 -11.99 6.81 -0.84
C PHE A 69 -12.63 8.20 -0.68
N HIS A 70 -12.86 8.60 0.57
CA HIS A 70 -13.26 9.96 0.92
C HIS A 70 -12.07 10.73 1.51
N SER A 71 -11.53 11.69 0.76
CA SER A 71 -10.34 12.48 1.14
C SER A 71 -10.54 13.42 2.34
N GLN A 72 -11.70 13.39 3.00
CA GLN A 72 -12.09 14.41 3.98
C GLN A 72 -11.36 14.26 5.33
N ASN A 73 -10.82 13.09 5.65
CA ASN A 73 -10.35 12.76 7.01
C ASN A 73 -8.86 12.39 7.14
N CYS A 74 -8.13 12.13 6.04
CA CYS A 74 -6.69 11.85 6.09
C CYS A 74 -6.01 12.06 4.73
N SER A 75 -4.68 12.22 4.72
CA SER A 75 -3.93 12.33 3.48
C SER A 75 -3.95 11.01 2.70
N SER A 76 -3.78 11.08 1.38
CA SER A 76 -3.71 9.91 0.50
C SER A 76 -2.62 8.91 0.91
N LEU A 77 -1.47 9.39 1.40
CA LEU A 77 -0.42 8.53 1.92
C LEU A 77 -0.90 7.75 3.16
N VAL A 78 -1.56 8.42 4.10
CA VAL A 78 -2.07 7.76 5.32
C VAL A 78 -3.10 6.70 4.96
N TRP A 79 -4.03 7.00 4.05
CA TRP A 79 -5.00 6.01 3.58
C TRP A 79 -4.35 4.82 2.89
N MET A 80 -3.38 5.06 1.98
CA MET A 80 -2.65 3.98 1.31
C MET A 80 -1.91 3.08 2.31
N VAL A 81 -1.29 3.67 3.33
CA VAL A 81 -0.59 2.90 4.36
C VAL A 81 -1.57 2.09 5.21
N GLN A 82 -2.71 2.67 5.61
CA GLN A 82 -3.72 1.94 6.38
C GLN A 82 -4.28 0.76 5.59
N LEU A 83 -4.69 0.97 4.33
CA LEU A 83 -5.14 -0.10 3.45
C LEU A 83 -4.06 -1.18 3.29
N HIS A 84 -2.80 -0.77 3.15
CA HIS A 84 -1.70 -1.70 2.99
C HIS A 84 -1.46 -2.54 4.25
N ILE A 85 -1.59 -1.97 5.45
CA ILE A 85 -1.54 -2.70 6.73
C ILE A 85 -2.65 -3.74 6.79
N ASP A 86 -3.87 -3.38 6.38
CA ASP A 86 -5.00 -4.31 6.32
C ASP A 86 -4.69 -5.48 5.37
N VAL A 87 -4.09 -5.20 4.19
CA VAL A 87 -3.68 -6.24 3.23
C VAL A 87 -2.57 -7.14 3.77
N ILE A 88 -1.58 -6.59 4.49
CA ILE A 88 -0.54 -7.42 5.12
C ILE A 88 -1.17 -8.35 6.17
N THR A 89 -2.11 -7.83 6.96
CA THR A 89 -2.81 -8.59 8.01
C THR A 89 -3.62 -9.72 7.39
N ASP A 90 -4.47 -9.41 6.40
CA ASP A 90 -5.25 -10.38 5.63
C ASP A 90 -4.33 -11.48 5.05
N PHE A 91 -3.19 -11.09 4.50
CA PHE A 91 -2.22 -12.02 3.91
C PHE A 91 -1.62 -12.98 4.95
N LEU A 92 -1.18 -12.45 6.10
CA LEU A 92 -0.60 -13.25 7.18
C LEU A 92 -1.63 -14.23 7.76
N ASP A 93 -2.87 -13.79 7.94
CA ASP A 93 -3.98 -14.63 8.40
C ASP A 93 -4.25 -15.79 7.41
N ILE A 94 -4.32 -15.49 6.10
CA ILE A 94 -4.52 -16.51 5.05
C ILE A 94 -3.36 -17.52 5.01
N LYS A 95 -2.12 -17.06 5.19
CA LYS A 95 -0.93 -17.92 5.21
C LYS A 95 -0.73 -18.63 6.56
N MET A 96 -1.60 -18.37 7.55
CA MET A 96 -1.49 -18.90 8.92
C MET A 96 -0.13 -18.59 9.55
N ILE A 97 0.41 -17.40 9.27
CA ILE A 97 1.69 -16.94 9.81
C ILE A 97 1.45 -16.18 11.10
N ASP A 98 2.16 -16.56 12.15
CA ASP A 98 2.09 -15.89 13.46
C ASP A 98 2.74 -14.51 13.45
N TYR A 99 1.98 -13.48 13.82
CA TYR A 99 2.45 -12.10 13.95
C TYR A 99 1.92 -11.41 15.22
N PHE A 100 2.50 -10.24 15.52
CA PHE A 100 1.97 -9.29 16.49
C PHE A 100 1.94 -7.91 15.87
N THR A 101 1.06 -7.04 16.36
CA THR A 101 0.99 -5.64 15.94
C THR A 101 1.83 -4.79 16.89
N ASP A 102 2.71 -3.95 16.35
CA ASP A 102 3.49 -3.03 17.17
C ASP A 102 2.68 -1.79 17.61
N LYS A 103 3.32 -0.92 18.41
CA LYS A 103 2.70 0.30 18.95
C LYS A 103 2.18 1.27 17.87
N ASP A 104 2.71 1.17 16.65
CA ASP A 104 2.41 2.06 15.54
C ASP A 104 1.40 1.38 14.57
N GLY A 105 0.89 0.20 14.92
CA GLY A 105 -0.11 -0.52 14.13
C GLY A 105 0.46 -1.44 13.06
N PHE A 106 1.78 -1.64 13.00
CA PHE A 106 2.40 -2.46 11.94
C PHE A 106 2.52 -3.93 12.36
N PRO A 107 2.09 -4.88 11.52
CA PRO A 107 2.27 -6.30 11.77
C PRO A 107 3.76 -6.68 11.65
N LYS A 108 4.23 -7.50 12.59
CA LYS A 108 5.60 -8.04 12.65
C LYS A 108 5.56 -9.53 12.97
N LEU A 109 6.40 -10.31 12.28
CA LEU A 109 6.52 -11.74 12.54
C LEU A 109 6.93 -12.00 14.00
N LYS A 110 6.28 -13.00 14.62
CA LYS A 110 6.81 -13.56 15.86
C LYS A 110 8.07 -14.36 15.53
N LYS A 111 9.23 -13.85 15.92
CA LYS A 111 10.47 -14.63 15.81
C LYS A 111 10.36 -15.79 16.78
N ILE A 112 10.40 -17.02 16.26
CA ILE A 112 10.68 -18.19 17.09
C ILE A 112 12.11 -17.98 17.57
N ILE A 113 12.26 -17.54 18.82
CA ILE A 113 13.57 -17.50 19.47
C ILE A 113 13.98 -18.96 19.65
N ASN A 114 14.64 -19.55 18.65
CA ASN A 114 15.46 -20.73 18.85
C ASN A 114 16.80 -20.23 19.39
N GLU A 115 16.82 -19.86 20.67
CA GLU A 115 18.06 -19.76 21.45
C GLU A 115 18.71 -21.15 21.43
N LYS A 116 19.87 -21.23 20.77
CA LYS A 116 20.84 -22.32 20.92
C LYS A 116 21.70 -22.08 22.13
#